data_AF-I3SA54-F1
#
_entry.id   AF-I3SA54-F1
#
_cell.length_a   1.000
_cell.length_b   1.000
_cell.length_c   1.000
_cell.angle_alpha   90.00
_cell.angle_beta   90.00
_cell.angle_gamma   90.00
#
_symmetry.space_group_name_H-M   'P 1'
#
loop_
_entity.id
_entity.type
_entity.pdbx_description
1 polymer ?
#
loop_
_entity_poly.entity_id
_entity_poly.type
_entity_poly.pdbx_seq_one_letter_code
_entity_poly.pdbx_strand_id
1 'polypeptide(L)'
;MLSSDGSCEIDIWPSLQNLASDAISRTAFGSSYEEGKRIFQLQREQAELIVKVVTKSIIPLWMFLPTIVHRKMNKIDKEITSSLKDMINKREKALKAGEPTRNDLLSILLESNRKEIDENENNKDVE
;
A
#
# COMPACT_ATOMS: atom_id res chain seq x y z
N MET A 1 -34.06 5.72 -3.69
CA MET A 1 -35.43 6.00 -4.16
C MET A 1 -35.67 5.07 -5.34
N LEU A 2 -36.73 4.27 -5.31
CA LEU A 2 -37.10 3.39 -6.42
C LEU A 2 -37.68 4.23 -7.57
N SER A 3 -37.35 3.90 -8.81
CA SER A 3 -37.93 4.56 -10.00
C SER A 3 -39.41 4.18 -10.17
N SER A 4 -40.14 4.96 -10.97
CA SER A 4 -41.58 4.77 -11.21
C SER A 4 -41.93 3.41 -11.85
N ASP A 5 -40.96 2.70 -12.41
CA ASP A 5 -41.10 1.37 -13.00
C ASP A 5 -40.74 0.22 -12.01
N GLY A 6 -40.42 0.57 -10.75
CA GLY A 6 -40.01 -0.38 -9.72
C GLY A 6 -38.54 -0.80 -9.78
N SER A 7 -37.74 -0.25 -10.69
CA SER A 7 -36.30 -0.53 -10.79
C SER A 7 -35.47 0.34 -9.82
N CYS A 8 -34.24 -0.09 -9.51
CA CYS A 8 -33.25 0.69 -8.76
C CYS A 8 -31.87 0.42 -9.37
N GLU A 9 -31.14 1.48 -9.72
CA GLU A 9 -29.73 1.39 -10.06
C GLU A 9 -28.87 1.56 -8.79
N ILE A 10 -27.83 0.74 -8.66
CA ILE A 10 -26.92 0.77 -7.50
C ILE A 10 -25.49 0.80 -8.03
N ASP A 11 -24.73 1.82 -7.64
CA ASP A 11 -23.29 1.86 -7.90
C ASP A 11 -22.56 0.89 -6.96
N ILE A 12 -22.08 -0.22 -7.51
CA ILE A 12 -21.33 -1.25 -6.77
C ILE A 12 -19.81 -0.98 -6.74
N TRP A 13 -19.33 0.01 -7.49
CA TRP A 13 -17.89 0.26 -7.65
C TRP A 13 -17.18 0.55 -6.31
N PRO A 14 -17.71 1.39 -5.40
CA PRO A 14 -17.09 1.60 -4.09
C PRO A 14 -17.01 0.33 -3.26
N SER A 15 -18.04 -0.51 -3.32
CA SER A 15 -18.10 -1.79 -2.59
C SER A 15 -17.06 -2.77 -3.10
N LEU A 16 -16.87 -2.86 -4.42
CA LEU A 16 -15.84 -3.72 -5.02
C LEU A 16 -14.43 -3.26 -4.63
N GLN A 17 -14.17 -1.96 -4.64
CA GLN A 17 -12.89 -1.39 -4.22
C GLN A 17 -12.60 -1.67 -2.73
N ASN A 18 -13.62 -1.54 -1.87
CA ASN A 18 -13.48 -1.85 -0.45
C ASN A 18 -13.21 -3.33 -0.20
N LEU A 19 -13.89 -4.22 -0.93
CA LEU A 19 -13.69 -5.66 -0.85
C LEU A 19 -12.25 -6.04 -1.25
N ALA A 20 -11.77 -5.52 -2.39
CA ALA A 20 -10.41 -5.77 -2.85
C ALA A 20 -9.36 -5.23 -1.85
N SER A 21 -9.57 -4.02 -1.33
CA SER A 21 -8.71 -3.42 -0.31
C SER A 21 -8.65 -4.26 0.97
N ASP A 22 -9.79 -4.78 1.45
CA ASP A 22 -9.83 -5.65 2.63
C ASP A 22 -9.11 -6.98 2.38
N ALA A 23 -9.37 -7.63 1.24
CA ALA A 23 -8.73 -8.89 0.88
C ALA A 23 -7.20 -8.76 0.76
N ILE A 24 -6.71 -7.74 0.05
CA ILE A 24 -5.27 -7.54 -0.10
C ILE A 24 -4.66 -7.11 1.24
N SER A 25 -5.30 -6.23 2.00
CA SER A 25 -4.72 -5.76 3.26
C SER A 25 -4.61 -6.88 4.30
N ARG A 26 -5.61 -7.78 4.37
CA ARG A 26 -5.56 -8.95 5.26
C ARG A 26 -4.47 -9.94 4.86
N THR A 27 -4.32 -10.21 3.57
CA THR A 27 -3.32 -11.17 3.08
C THR A 27 -1.90 -10.60 3.13
N ALA A 28 -1.73 -9.32 2.81
CA ALA A 28 -0.42 -8.68 2.79
C ALA A 28 0.09 -8.31 4.19
N PHE A 29 -0.79 -7.83 5.07
CA PHE A 29 -0.38 -7.19 6.33
C PHE A 29 -0.98 -7.83 7.58
N GLY A 30 -1.84 -8.85 7.43
CA GLY A 30 -2.39 -9.62 8.53
C GLY A 30 -3.10 -8.74 9.57
N SER A 31 -2.53 -8.67 10.77
CA SER A 31 -3.07 -7.85 11.87
C SER A 31 -3.07 -6.35 11.62
N SER A 32 -2.26 -5.86 10.68
CA SER A 32 -2.14 -4.44 10.33
C SER A 32 -2.97 -4.10 9.09
N TYR A 33 -4.08 -4.83 8.87
CA TYR A 33 -4.92 -4.67 7.68
C TYR A 33 -5.66 -3.33 7.64
N GLU A 34 -5.94 -2.69 8.79
CA GLU A 34 -6.57 -1.36 8.80
C GLU A 34 -5.60 -0.28 8.29
N GLU A 35 -4.32 -0.34 8.68
CA GLU A 35 -3.28 0.51 8.07
C GLU A 35 -3.09 0.19 6.59
N GLY A 36 -3.15 -1.09 6.22
CA GLY A 36 -3.14 -1.54 4.82
C GLY A 36 -4.29 -0.92 4.00
N LYS A 37 -5.51 -0.91 4.54
CA LYS A 37 -6.68 -0.31 3.87
C LYS A 37 -6.47 1.18 3.61
N ARG A 38 -5.87 1.91 4.56
CA ARG A 38 -5.53 3.33 4.39
C ARG A 38 -4.54 3.53 3.25
N ILE A 39 -3.52 2.68 3.14
CA ILE A 39 -2.58 2.70 2.01
C ILE A 39 -3.30 2.50 0.68
N PHE A 40 -4.23 1.54 0.59
CA PHE A 40 -5.03 1.33 -0.63
C PHE A 40 -5.88 2.54 -1.02
N GLN A 41 -6.48 3.22 -0.06
CA GLN A 41 -7.22 4.46 -0.32
C GLN A 41 -6.33 5.55 -0.91
N LEU A 42 -5.14 5.72 -0.34
CA LEU A 42 -4.13 6.67 -0.82
C LEU A 42 -3.64 6.31 -2.22
N GLN A 43 -3.38 5.03 -2.49
CA GLN A 43 -3.00 4.55 -3.83
C GLN A 43 -4.09 4.82 -4.86
N ARG A 44 -5.37 4.67 -4.51
CA ARG A 44 -6.50 5.05 -5.39
C ARG A 44 -6.49 6.53 -5.70
N GLU A 45 -6.34 7.39 -4.69
CA GLU A 45 -6.21 8.83 -4.90
C GLU A 45 -5.03 9.17 -5.81
N GLN A 46 -3.89 8.48 -5.64
CA GLN A 46 -2.71 8.67 -6.47
C GLN A 46 -2.96 8.22 -7.92
N ALA A 47 -3.61 7.08 -8.13
CA ALA A 47 -3.96 6.56 -9.45
C ALA A 47 -4.88 7.53 -10.20
N GLU A 48 -5.88 8.11 -9.54
CA GLU A 48 -6.75 9.13 -10.15
C GLU A 48 -5.97 10.38 -10.58
N LEU A 49 -4.99 10.82 -9.78
CA LEU A 49 -4.13 11.95 -10.14
C LEU A 49 -3.22 11.60 -11.31
N ILE A 50 -2.64 10.40 -11.34
CA ILE A 50 -1.83 9.90 -12.45
C ILE A 50 -2.64 9.90 -13.74
N VAL A 51 -3.85 9.34 -13.73
CA VAL A 51 -4.75 9.35 -14.90
C VAL A 51 -5.04 10.77 -15.35
N LYS A 52 -5.31 11.70 -14.43
CA LYS A 52 -5.51 13.13 -14.77
C LYS A 52 -4.28 13.77 -15.40
N VAL A 53 -3.08 13.44 -14.93
CA VAL A 53 -1.83 13.95 -15.50
C VAL A 53 -1.59 13.37 -16.88
N VAL A 54 -1.66 12.04 -17.03
CA VAL A 54 -1.40 11.33 -18.28
C VAL A 54 -2.39 11.74 -19.37
N THR A 55 -3.66 11.90 -19.03
CA THR A 55 -4.70 12.29 -20.01
C THR A 55 -4.64 13.76 -20.42
N LYS A 56 -4.17 14.66 -19.54
CA LYS A 56 -4.09 16.11 -19.83
C LYS A 56 -2.73 16.58 -20.30
N SER A 57 -1.67 15.81 -20.06
CA SER A 57 -0.30 16.21 -20.38
C SER A 57 0.11 15.58 -21.71
N ILE A 58 -0.06 16.32 -22.80
CA ILE A 58 0.41 15.95 -24.15
C ILE A 58 1.95 15.90 -24.22
N ILE A 59 2.64 16.54 -23.27
CA ILE A 59 4.10 16.66 -23.26
C ILE A 59 4.68 15.85 -22.10
N PRO A 60 5.50 14.81 -22.36
CA PRO A 60 6.10 13.94 -21.35
C PRO A 60 6.87 14.65 -20.22
N LEU A 61 7.37 15.87 -20.48
CA LEU A 61 8.17 16.68 -19.56
C LEU A 61 7.32 17.49 -18.55
N TRP A 62 6.02 17.70 -18.80
CA TRP A 62 5.15 18.47 -17.89
C TRP A 62 4.85 17.75 -16.57
N MET A 63 5.00 16.43 -16.53
CA MET A 63 4.89 15.62 -15.32
C MET A 63 5.93 16.00 -14.26
N PHE A 64 7.09 16.54 -14.66
CA PHE A 64 8.16 16.97 -13.76
C PHE A 64 8.05 18.43 -13.30
N LEU A 65 7.06 19.19 -13.79
CA LEU A 65 6.83 20.55 -13.33
C LEU A 65 6.11 20.56 -11.97
N PRO A 66 6.45 21.49 -11.05
CA PRO A 66 5.84 21.59 -9.73
C PRO A 66 4.40 22.17 -9.83
N THR A 67 3.47 21.36 -10.33
CA THR A 67 2.04 21.66 -10.39
C THR A 67 1.36 21.34 -9.07
N ILE A 68 0.15 21.87 -8.85
CA ILE A 68 -0.69 21.55 -7.67
C ILE A 68 -0.93 20.03 -7.60
N VAL A 69 -1.11 19.38 -8.75
CA VAL A 69 -1.29 17.93 -8.86
C VAL A 69 -0.03 17.19 -8.43
N HIS A 70 1.14 17.61 -8.90
CA HIS A 70 2.42 17.03 -8.49
C HIS A 70 2.63 17.16 -6.97
N ARG A 71 2.33 18.33 -6.37
CA ARG A 71 2.41 18.50 -4.91
C ARG A 71 1.47 17.55 -4.14
N LYS A 72 0.24 17.36 -4.62
CA LYS A 72 -0.71 16.41 -3.99
C LYS A 72 -0.20 14.97 -4.11
N MET A 73 0.32 14.58 -5.28
CA MET A 73 0.92 13.26 -5.51
C MET A 73 2.09 13.01 -4.55
N ASN A 74 3.01 13.97 -4.41
CA ASN A 74 4.16 13.85 -3.50
C ASN A 74 3.74 13.76 -2.02
N LYS A 75 2.64 14.44 -1.62
CA LYS A 75 2.11 14.31 -0.26
C LYS A 75 1.58 12.90 -0.01
N ILE A 76 0.82 12.36 -0.95
CA ILE A 76 0.26 11.01 -0.88
C ILE A 76 1.39 9.97 -0.82
N ASP A 77 2.39 10.10 -1.68
CA ASP A 77 3.56 9.21 -1.72
C ASP A 77 4.32 9.16 -0.37
N LYS A 78 4.52 10.34 0.24
CA LYS A 78 5.12 10.44 1.58
C LYS A 78 4.26 9.76 2.65
N GLU A 79 2.94 9.91 2.60
CA GLU A 79 2.02 9.30 3.56
C GLU A 79 2.01 7.77 3.43
N ILE A 80 1.99 7.24 2.19
CA ILE A 80 2.13 5.81 1.90
C ILE A 80 3.46 5.28 2.43
N THR A 81 4.56 5.96 2.10
CA THR A 81 5.91 5.56 2.49
C THR A 81 6.08 5.55 4.01
N SER A 82 5.57 6.57 4.71
CA SER A 82 5.61 6.63 6.17
C SER A 82 4.81 5.49 6.78
N SER A 83 3.59 5.26 6.29
CA SER A 83 2.70 4.21 6.81
C SER A 83 3.32 2.82 6.65
N LEU A 84 3.90 2.54 5.48
CA LEU A 84 4.61 1.27 5.22
C LEU A 84 5.81 1.10 6.16
N LYS A 85 6.63 2.14 6.35
CA LYS A 85 7.76 2.12 7.28
C LYS A 85 7.30 1.85 8.71
N ASP A 86 6.22 2.49 9.15
CA ASP A 86 5.68 2.28 10.49
C ASP A 86 5.19 0.84 10.69
N MET A 87 4.53 0.25 9.69
CA MET A 87 4.10 -1.14 9.72
C MET A 87 5.28 -2.12 9.78
N ILE A 88 6.31 -1.89 8.96
CA ILE A 88 7.56 -2.66 8.97
C ILE A 88 8.21 -2.58 10.35
N ASN A 89 8.41 -1.37 10.88
CA ASN A 89 9.05 -1.13 12.18
C ASN A 89 8.26 -1.78 13.33
N LYS A 90 6.92 -1.69 13.33
CA LYS A 90 6.07 -2.35 14.32
C LYS A 90 6.27 -3.87 14.27
N ARG A 91 6.27 -4.45 13.08
CA ARG A 91 6.42 -5.90 12.90
C ARG A 91 7.81 -6.39 13.30
N GLU A 92 8.86 -5.66 12.93
CA GLU A 92 10.23 -6.01 13.31
C GLU A 92 10.42 -5.98 14.83
N LYS A 93 9.84 -4.99 15.52
CA LYS A 93 9.87 -4.92 16.99
C LYS A 93 9.14 -6.10 17.63
N ALA A 94 7.98 -6.48 17.11
CA ALA A 94 7.22 -7.64 17.59
C ALA A 94 8.03 -8.95 17.45
N LEU A 95 8.68 -9.15 16.31
CA LEU A 95 9.55 -10.32 16.08
C LEU A 95 10.74 -10.34 17.05
N LYS A 96 11.39 -9.20 17.30
CA LYS A 96 12.48 -9.08 18.29
C LYS A 96 12.01 -9.35 19.73
N ALA A 97 10.74 -9.10 20.03
CA ALA A 97 10.13 -9.41 21.32
C ALA A 97 9.70 -10.89 21.46
N GLY A 98 9.93 -11.73 20.44
CA GLY A 98 9.55 -13.13 20.43
C GLY A 98 8.09 -13.40 20.10
N GLU A 99 7.37 -12.41 19.54
CA GLU A 99 6.03 -12.68 19.01
C GLU A 99 6.10 -13.67 17.84
N PRO A 100 5.14 -14.61 17.73
CA PRO A 100 5.14 -15.58 16.66
C PRO A 100 4.99 -14.91 15.30
N THR A 101 5.80 -15.35 14.33
CA THR A 101 5.67 -14.95 12.93
C THR A 101 4.28 -15.30 12.41
N ARG A 102 3.61 -14.33 11.78
CA ARG A 102 2.31 -14.55 11.13
C ARG A 102 2.53 -15.01 9.69
N ASN A 103 1.57 -15.74 9.13
CA ASN A 103 1.62 -16.16 7.73
C ASN A 103 1.03 -15.09 6.79
N ASP A 104 1.51 -13.85 6.92
CA ASP A 104 1.19 -12.73 6.01
C ASP A 104 2.42 -12.33 5.19
N LEU A 105 2.20 -11.69 4.03
CA LEU A 105 3.28 -11.35 3.10
C LEU A 105 4.39 -10.53 3.77
N LEU A 106 4.04 -9.53 4.58
CA LEU A 106 5.01 -8.71 5.29
C LEU A 106 5.92 -9.54 6.20
N SER A 107 5.35 -10.49 6.94
CA SER A 107 6.12 -11.38 7.82
C SER A 107 7.05 -12.29 7.02
N ILE A 108 6.57 -12.85 5.91
CA ILE A 108 7.37 -13.70 5.01
C ILE A 108 8.57 -12.91 4.47
N LEU A 109 8.35 -11.67 4.03
CA LEU A 109 9.42 -10.80 3.53
C LEU A 109 10.45 -10.45 4.61
N LEU A 110 10.00 -10.17 5.83
CA LEU A 110 10.90 -9.86 6.96
C LEU A 110 11.73 -11.09 7.39
N GLU A 111 11.12 -12.27 7.41
CA GLU A 111 11.83 -13.51 7.70
C GLU A 111 12.86 -13.84 6.62
N SER A 112 12.49 -13.67 5.35
CA SER A 112 13.41 -13.86 4.22
C SER A 112 14.59 -12.90 4.29
N ASN A 113 14.35 -11.62 4.61
CA ASN A 113 15.42 -10.63 4.73
C ASN A 113 16.33 -10.89 5.94
N ARG A 114 15.80 -11.37 7.07
CA ARG A 114 16.62 -11.78 8.22
C ARG A 114 17.57 -12.92 7.84
N LYS A 115 17.06 -13.98 7.20
CA LYS A 115 17.87 -15.12 6.75
C LYS A 115 19.00 -14.69 5.84
N GLU A 116 18.72 -13.81 4.88
CA GLU A 116 19.73 -13.27 3.95
C GLU A 116 20.83 -12.48 4.68
N ILE A 117 20.47 -11.67 5.69
CA ILE A 117 21.44 -10.92 6.50
C ILE A 117 22.32 -11.90 7.30
N ASP A 118 21.72 -12.88 7.97
CA ASP A 118 22.44 -13.85 8.78
C ASP A 118 23.40 -14.70 7.92
N GLU A 119 22.99 -15.12 6.71
CA GLU A 119 23.85 -15.83 5.75
C GLU A 119 25.03 -14.96 5.27
N ASN A 120 24.79 -13.68 4.99
CA ASN A 120 25.83 -12.74 4.56
C ASN A 120 26.83 -12.39 5.68
N GLU A 121 26.41 -12.40 6.93
CA GLU A 121 27.32 -12.23 8.10
C GLU A 121 28.20 -13.47 8.27
N ASN A 122 27.62 -14.68 8.24
CA ASN A 122 28.37 -15.93 8.36
C ASN A 122 29.41 -16.12 7.24
N ASN A 123 29.15 -15.67 6.02
CA ASN A 123 30.11 -15.75 4.92
C ASN A 123 31.33 -14.83 5.09
N LYS A 124 31.22 -13.74 5.87
CA LYS A 124 32.33 -12.81 6.12
C LYS A 124 33.26 -13.26 7.25
N ASP A 125 32.76 -14.12 8.15
CA ASP A 125 33.55 -14.67 9.26
C ASP A 125 34.37 -15.91 8.85
N VAL A 126 34.17 -16.41 7.64
CA VAL A 126 34.85 -17.60 7.08
C VAL A 126 35.95 -17.23 6.06
N GLU A 127 36.04 -15.95 5.67
CA GLU A 127 37.06 -15.40 4.75
C GLU A 127 38.18 -14.67 5.51
#